data_AF-A0AAV5UR25-F1
#
_entry.id   AF-A0AAV5UR25-F1
#
_cell.length_a   1.000
_cell.length_b   1.000
_cell.length_c   1.000
_cell.angle_alpha   90.00
_cell.angle_beta   90.00
_cell.angle_gamma   90.00
#
_symmetry.space_group_name_H-M   'P 1'
#
loop_
_entity.id
_entity.type
_entity.pdbx_description
1 polymer ?
#
loop_
_entity_poly.entity_id
_entity_poly.type
_entity_poly.pdbx_seq_one_letter_code
_entity_poly.pdbx_strand_id
1 'polypeptide(L)'
;SSVMTIHLSLLFISFIALFGAVASLTCYENDEEGNTYTRTNAEWKYCSLTPFASPNGNPRANGIGAATENLNSYNALFGQNTNLYQVLATCLYEKYDFSKINPKLGGEPEYMFRCICNTNGCNKPSTFAKFLSSQKQ
;
A
#
# COMPACT_ATOMS: atom_id res chain seq x y z
N SER A 1 -48.70 1.88 18.44
CA SER A 1 -47.45 2.65 18.47
C SER A 1 -46.19 1.82 18.66
N SER A 2 -46.11 0.87 19.60
CA SER A 2 -44.85 0.17 19.92
C SER A 2 -44.22 -0.69 18.80
N VAL A 3 -45.04 -1.25 17.90
CA VAL A 3 -44.55 -2.10 16.79
C VAL A 3 -43.77 -1.29 15.74
N MET A 4 -44.21 -0.04 15.49
CA MET A 4 -43.57 0.86 14.53
C MET A 4 -42.18 1.31 15.01
N THR A 5 -42.03 1.52 16.32
CA THR A 5 -40.75 1.88 16.95
C THR A 5 -39.73 0.73 16.88
N ILE A 6 -40.17 -0.51 17.04
CA ILE A 6 -39.29 -1.69 16.95
C ILE A 6 -38.76 -1.89 15.53
N HIS A 7 -39.61 -1.71 14.51
CA HIS A 7 -39.19 -1.81 13.11
C HIS A 7 -38.21 -0.70 12.70
N LEU A 8 -38.40 0.53 13.20
CA LEU A 8 -37.50 1.65 12.92
C LEU A 8 -36.11 1.43 13.55
N SER A 9 -36.06 0.89 14.78
CA SER A 9 -34.81 0.55 15.46
C SER A 9 -34.03 -0.56 14.74
N LEU A 10 -34.73 -1.59 14.26
CA LEU A 10 -34.10 -2.70 13.51
C LEU A 10 -33.52 -2.24 12.16
N LEU A 11 -34.21 -1.34 11.46
CA LEU A 11 -33.70 -0.71 10.23
C LEU A 11 -32.46 0.16 10.48
N PHE A 12 -32.41 0.86 11.62
CA PHE A 12 -31.26 1.69 11.96
C PHE A 12 -30.01 0.85 12.29
N ILE A 13 -30.19 -0.27 13.00
CA ILE A 13 -29.10 -1.20 13.34
C ILE A 13 -28.56 -1.91 12.09
N SER A 14 -29.42 -2.31 11.16
CA SER A 14 -28.97 -2.90 9.89
C SER A 14 -28.24 -1.89 9.00
N PHE A 15 -28.67 -0.62 9.00
CA PHE A 15 -27.97 0.45 8.30
C PHE A 15 -26.56 0.68 8.86
N ILE A 16 -26.37 0.67 10.18
CA ILE A 16 -25.04 0.82 10.83
C ILE A 16 -24.12 -0.38 10.50
N ALA A 17 -24.66 -1.60 10.45
CA ALA A 17 -23.89 -2.78 10.09
C ALA A 17 -23.40 -2.77 8.62
N LEU A 18 -24.12 -2.10 7.72
CA LEU A 18 -23.75 -1.94 6.31
C LEU A 18 -22.55 -0.99 6.07
N PHE A 19 -22.24 -0.10 7.02
CA PHE A 19 -21.07 0.79 6.95
C PHE A 19 -19.84 0.26 7.71
N GLY A 20 -19.97 -0.88 8.38
CA GLY A 20 -19.03 -1.35 9.39
C GLY A 20 -17.99 -2.37 8.92
N ALA A 21 -17.31 -2.12 7.81
CA ALA A 21 -16.02 -2.76 7.51
C ALA A 21 -15.32 -2.03 6.35
N VAL A 22 -14.89 -0.78 6.57
CA VAL A 22 -13.88 -0.22 5.67
C VAL A 22 -12.62 -1.04 5.91
N ALA A 23 -12.29 -1.93 4.97
CA ALA A 23 -11.10 -2.76 5.04
C ALA A 23 -9.87 -1.84 5.07
N SER A 24 -9.34 -1.60 6.27
CA SER A 24 -8.17 -0.75 6.46
C SER A 24 -6.91 -1.59 6.29
N LEU A 25 -5.97 -1.11 5.47
CA LEU A 25 -4.70 -1.78 5.27
C LEU A 25 -3.71 -1.35 6.35
N THR A 26 -2.99 -2.32 6.90
CA THR A 26 -1.91 -2.09 7.86
C THR A 26 -0.56 -2.28 7.18
N CYS A 27 0.31 -1.27 7.21
CA CYS A 27 1.63 -1.29 6.60
C CYS A 27 2.73 -0.98 7.63
N TYR A 28 3.96 -1.39 7.33
CA TYR A 28 5.14 -0.84 8.00
C TYR A 28 5.45 0.54 7.42
N GLU A 29 5.79 1.49 8.29
CA GLU A 29 6.32 2.80 7.93
C GLU A 29 7.68 3.03 8.60
N ASN A 30 8.52 3.83 7.97
CA ASN A 30 9.77 4.31 8.55
C ASN A 30 9.75 5.83 8.74
N ASP A 31 10.25 6.29 9.89
CA ASP A 31 10.56 7.71 10.08
C ASP A 31 11.91 8.08 9.46
N GLU A 32 12.28 9.37 9.58
CA GLU A 32 13.55 9.89 9.05
C GLU A 32 14.78 9.29 9.73
N GLU A 33 14.63 8.80 10.96
CA GLU A 33 15.67 8.16 11.76
C GLU A 33 15.84 6.67 11.41
N GLY A 34 14.92 6.10 10.64
CA GLY A 34 14.90 4.70 10.24
C GLY A 34 14.19 3.77 11.22
N ASN A 35 13.53 4.30 12.26
CA ASN A 35 12.72 3.49 13.15
C ASN A 35 11.51 2.96 12.38
N THR A 36 11.17 1.69 12.59
CA THR A 36 10.04 1.05 11.91
C THR A 36 8.85 0.97 12.86
N TYR A 37 7.68 1.41 12.40
CA TYR A 37 6.42 1.27 13.13
C TYR A 37 5.32 0.74 12.21
N THR A 38 4.24 0.26 12.82
CA THR A 38 3.08 -0.25 12.09
C THR A 38 1.99 0.83 12.08
N ARG A 39 1.40 1.09 10.93
CA ARG A 39 0.31 2.05 10.79
C ARG A 39 -0.84 1.47 9.97
N THR A 40 -2.06 1.79 10.36
CA THR A 40 -3.28 1.35 9.69
C THR A 40 -4.01 2.57 9.12
N ASN A 41 -4.41 2.50 7.85
CA ASN A 41 -5.15 3.57 7.19
C ASN A 41 -6.20 2.99 6.25
N ALA A 42 -7.41 3.53 6.33
CA ALA A 42 -8.55 3.14 5.50
C ALA A 42 -8.42 3.58 4.02
N GLU A 43 -7.60 4.60 3.74
CA GLU A 43 -7.40 5.13 2.40
C GLU A 43 -6.29 4.41 1.62
N TRP A 44 -5.52 3.57 2.29
CA TRP A 44 -4.44 2.82 1.65
C TRP A 44 -4.98 1.57 0.97
N LYS A 45 -4.51 1.35 -0.25
CA LYS A 45 -4.73 0.11 -1.00
C LYS A 45 -3.51 -0.78 -1.08
N TYR A 46 -2.32 -0.21 -0.89
CA TYR A 46 -1.06 -0.93 -1.02
C TYR A 46 -0.07 -0.53 0.07
N CYS A 47 0.86 -1.42 0.34
CA CYS A 47 2.09 -1.11 1.06
C CYS A 47 3.28 -1.12 0.08
N SER A 48 4.30 -0.35 0.40
CA SER A 48 5.52 -0.20 -0.40
C SER A 48 6.77 -0.45 0.43
N LEU A 49 7.78 -1.03 -0.23
CA LEU A 49 9.13 -1.23 0.29
C LEU A 49 10.16 -0.81 -0.77
N THR A 50 10.98 0.18 -0.45
CA THR A 50 12.16 0.59 -1.20
C THR A 50 13.41 0.11 -0.43
N PRO A 51 14.04 -1.00 -0.82
CA PRO A 51 15.08 -1.65 -0.01
C PRO A 51 16.39 -0.86 0.12
N PHE A 52 16.73 -0.03 -0.86
CA PHE A 52 17.92 0.82 -0.83
C PHE A 52 17.55 2.20 -1.39
N ALA A 53 17.08 3.12 -0.54
CA ALA A 53 16.74 4.47 -0.98
C ALA A 53 17.98 5.27 -1.45
N SER A 54 19.18 4.85 -1.04
CA SER A 54 20.48 5.30 -1.57
C SER A 54 21.56 4.26 -1.23
N PRO A 55 22.79 4.33 -1.80
CA PRO A 55 23.87 3.39 -1.49
C PRO A 55 24.22 3.25 0.00
N ASN A 56 23.92 4.27 0.81
CA ASN A 56 24.08 4.29 2.27
C ASN A 56 22.74 4.51 3.00
N GLY A 57 21.62 4.41 2.28
CA GLY A 57 20.30 4.74 2.76
C GLY A 57 19.61 3.55 3.43
N ASN A 58 18.86 3.84 4.49
CA ASN A 58 17.98 2.86 5.10
C ASN A 58 16.85 2.46 4.13
N PRO A 59 16.33 1.23 4.23
CA PRO A 59 15.12 0.86 3.51
C PRO A 59 13.98 1.78 3.93
N ARG A 60 13.10 2.11 2.98
CA ARG A 60 11.88 2.88 3.25
C ARG A 60 10.66 2.01 3.04
N ALA A 61 9.83 1.94 4.07
CA ALA A 61 8.52 1.31 4.03
C ALA A 61 7.44 2.39 4.20
N ASN A 62 6.33 2.28 3.48
CA ASN A 62 5.19 3.20 3.62
C ASN A 62 3.89 2.60 3.09
N GLY A 63 2.74 3.13 3.55
CA GLY A 63 1.46 2.89 2.89
C GLY A 63 1.25 3.77 1.66
N ILE A 64 0.44 3.29 0.71
CA ILE A 64 0.09 4.01 -0.53
C ILE A 64 -1.43 4.03 -0.70
N GLY A 65 -1.95 5.23 -0.87
CA GLY A 65 -3.35 5.50 -1.23
C GLY A 65 -3.46 6.40 -2.46
N ALA A 66 -4.70 6.65 -2.89
CA ALA A 66 -4.98 7.49 -4.06
C ALA A 66 -4.58 8.97 -3.86
N ALA A 67 -4.43 9.41 -2.60
CA ALA A 67 -3.95 10.75 -2.27
C ALA A 67 -2.46 10.96 -2.59
N THR A 68 -1.66 9.89 -2.59
CA THR A 68 -0.20 9.97 -2.79
C THR A 68 0.23 9.54 -4.19
N GLU A 69 -0.53 8.67 -4.86
CA GLU A 69 -0.11 8.08 -6.13
C GLU A 69 -1.29 7.66 -7.01
N ASN A 70 -1.09 7.66 -8.33
CA ASN A 70 -2.05 7.09 -9.27
C ASN A 70 -2.00 5.56 -9.21
N LEU A 71 -3.07 4.95 -8.70
CA LEU A 71 -3.12 3.52 -8.43
C LEU A 71 -3.53 2.66 -9.63
N ASN A 72 -3.84 3.24 -10.79
CA ASN A 72 -4.46 2.51 -11.90
C ASN A 72 -3.63 1.31 -12.37
N SER A 73 -2.32 1.48 -12.52
CA SER A 73 -1.41 0.41 -12.95
C SER A 73 -1.34 -0.71 -11.92
N TYR A 74 -1.34 -0.38 -10.63
CA TYR A 74 -1.34 -1.37 -9.54
C TYR A 74 -2.68 -2.10 -9.48
N ASN A 75 -3.80 -1.37 -9.57
CA ASN A 75 -5.14 -1.97 -9.61
C ASN A 75 -5.25 -2.98 -10.77
N ALA A 76 -4.72 -2.63 -11.94
CA ALA A 76 -4.72 -3.53 -13.09
C ALA A 76 -3.87 -4.79 -12.84
N LEU A 77 -2.67 -4.66 -12.26
CA LEU A 77 -1.78 -5.79 -11.96
C LEU A 77 -2.36 -6.71 -10.87
N PHE A 78 -2.74 -6.15 -9.72
CA PHE A 78 -3.28 -6.91 -8.59
C PHE A 78 -4.70 -7.44 -8.86
N GLY A 79 -5.40 -6.87 -9.84
CA GLY A 79 -6.69 -7.35 -10.33
C GLY A 79 -6.58 -8.55 -11.28
N GLN A 80 -5.39 -8.96 -11.71
CA GLN A 80 -5.17 -10.21 -12.46
C GLN A 80 -5.17 -11.41 -11.50
N ASN A 81 -6.32 -11.71 -10.90
CA ASN A 81 -6.49 -12.82 -9.97
C ASN A 81 -7.53 -13.83 -10.50
N THR A 82 -7.26 -15.11 -10.22
CA THR A 82 -8.17 -16.23 -10.48
C THR A 82 -8.23 -17.11 -9.24
N ASN A 83 -9.06 -18.15 -9.25
CA ASN A 83 -9.11 -19.13 -8.15
C ASN A 83 -7.80 -19.93 -7.98
N LEU A 84 -6.88 -19.88 -8.95
CA LEU A 84 -5.62 -20.63 -8.95
C LEU A 84 -4.37 -19.74 -8.90
N TYR A 85 -4.53 -18.43 -9.06
CA TYR A 85 -3.43 -17.49 -9.22
C TYR A 85 -3.77 -16.13 -8.65
N GLN A 86 -2.83 -15.54 -7.90
CA GLN A 86 -2.94 -14.19 -7.38
C GLN A 86 -1.58 -13.51 -7.40
N VAL A 87 -1.54 -12.24 -7.80
CA VAL A 87 -0.37 -11.40 -7.63
C VAL A 87 -0.27 -10.98 -6.16
N LEU A 88 0.76 -11.45 -5.46
CA LEU A 88 1.00 -11.11 -4.05
C LEU A 88 1.85 -9.84 -3.90
N ALA A 89 2.78 -9.65 -4.83
CA ALA A 89 3.63 -8.48 -4.88
C ALA A 89 4.13 -8.22 -6.30
N THR A 90 4.51 -6.97 -6.57
CA THR A 90 5.22 -6.57 -7.79
C THR A 90 6.38 -5.65 -7.43
N CYS A 91 7.52 -5.78 -8.09
CA CYS A 91 8.67 -4.91 -7.88
C CYS A 91 9.03 -4.20 -9.18
N LEU A 92 9.26 -2.90 -9.06
CA LEU A 92 9.42 -1.97 -10.16
C LEU A 92 10.79 -1.34 -10.05
N TYR A 93 11.46 -1.21 -11.21
CA TYR A 93 12.64 -0.38 -11.34
C TYR A 93 12.23 0.88 -12.13
N GLU A 94 12.14 1.98 -11.41
CA GLU A 94 11.52 3.22 -11.85
C GLU A 94 12.61 4.24 -12.17
N LYS A 95 12.43 5.00 -13.26
CA LYS A 95 13.28 6.12 -13.66
C LYS A 95 12.49 7.41 -13.50
N TYR A 96 13.04 8.36 -12.76
CA TYR A 96 12.50 9.69 -12.57
C TYR A 96 13.35 10.71 -13.31
N ASP A 97 12.75 11.39 -14.29
CA ASP A 97 13.39 12.44 -15.06
C ASP A 97 12.72 13.79 -14.77
N PHE A 98 13.26 14.50 -13.77
CA PHE A 98 12.73 15.78 -13.32
C PHE A 98 13.00 16.94 -14.28
N SER A 99 13.89 16.75 -15.27
CA SER A 99 14.16 17.75 -16.31
C SER A 99 12.91 18.10 -17.13
N LYS A 100 11.95 17.16 -17.21
CA LYS A 100 10.66 17.33 -17.91
C LYS A 100 9.69 18.24 -17.16
N ILE A 101 9.83 18.39 -15.85
CA ILE A 101 8.97 19.23 -15.01
C ILE A 101 9.54 20.65 -14.94
N ASN A 102 10.85 20.76 -14.71
CA ASN A 102 11.53 22.04 -14.70
C ASN A 102 12.98 21.84 -15.18
N PRO A 103 13.42 22.53 -16.25
CA PRO A 103 14.80 22.44 -16.72
C PRO A 103 15.84 22.80 -15.66
N LYS A 104 15.49 23.61 -14.66
CA LYS A 104 16.36 23.96 -13.52
C LYS A 104 16.41 22.90 -12.42
N LEU A 105 15.44 21.97 -12.39
CA LEU A 105 15.51 20.72 -11.64
C LEU A 105 16.16 19.60 -12.48
N GLY A 106 16.57 19.91 -13.71
CA GLY A 106 17.22 19.00 -14.64
C GLY A 106 18.63 18.67 -14.20
N GLY A 107 18.75 17.61 -13.41
CA GLY A 107 19.99 16.86 -13.20
C GLY A 107 19.95 15.52 -13.95
N GLU A 108 20.84 14.61 -13.56
CA GLU A 108 20.80 13.22 -13.99
C GLU A 108 19.50 12.55 -13.53
N PRO A 109 18.89 11.65 -14.34
CA PRO A 109 17.72 10.89 -13.92
C PRO A 109 17.99 10.08 -12.65
N GLU A 110 17.02 10.07 -11.74
CA GLU A 110 17.07 9.25 -10.53
C GLU A 110 16.43 7.88 -10.80
N TYR A 111 16.95 6.85 -10.14
CA TYR A 111 16.44 5.48 -10.26
C TYR A 111 16.04 4.96 -8.90
N MET A 112 14.89 4.29 -8.83
CA MET A 112 14.38 3.70 -7.59
C MET A 112 13.91 2.27 -7.85
N PHE A 113 14.32 1.36 -6.97
CA PHE A 113 13.73 0.02 -6.92
C PHE A 113 12.70 -0.03 -5.79
N ARG A 114 11.46 -0.39 -6.11
CA ARG A 114 10.35 -0.38 -5.15
C ARG A 114 9.46 -1.60 -5.34
N CYS A 115 9.09 -2.26 -4.25
CA CYS A 115 8.14 -3.37 -4.23
C CYS A 115 6.81 -2.92 -3.64
N ILE A 116 5.71 -3.34 -4.26
CA ILE A 116 4.32 -3.03 -3.90
C ILE A 116 3.60 -4.34 -3.56
N CYS A 117 2.71 -4.31 -2.58
CA CYS A 117 1.89 -5.46 -2.15
C CYS A 117 0.59 -4.98 -1.49
N ASN A 118 -0.43 -5.84 -1.32
CA ASN A 118 -1.77 -5.44 -0.89
C ASN A 118 -2.34 -6.22 0.32
N THR A 119 -1.47 -6.79 1.15
CA THR A 119 -1.86 -7.51 2.37
C THR A 119 -1.22 -6.88 3.62
N ASN A 120 -1.79 -7.12 4.80
CA ASN A 120 -1.32 -6.51 6.03
C ASN A 120 0.14 -6.85 6.33
N GLY A 121 0.98 -5.82 6.51
CA GLY A 121 2.39 -5.96 6.86
C GLY A 121 3.26 -6.59 5.77
N CYS A 122 2.79 -6.65 4.52
CA CYS A 122 3.51 -7.30 3.43
C CYS A 122 4.83 -6.61 3.08
N ASN A 123 4.96 -5.31 3.39
CA ASN A 123 6.18 -4.52 3.16
C ASN A 123 7.19 -4.60 4.32
N LYS A 124 7.18 -5.68 5.10
CA LYS A 124 8.14 -5.86 6.19
C LYS A 124 9.57 -5.81 5.64
N PRO A 125 10.46 -4.97 6.20
CA PRO A 125 11.86 -4.91 5.82
C PRO A 125 12.57 -6.18 6.29
N SER A 126 12.41 -7.24 5.53
CA SER A 126 13.32 -8.37 5.50
C SER A 126 13.99 -8.31 4.14
N THR A 127 15.28 -8.63 4.07
CA THR A 127 16.08 -8.60 2.82
C THR A 127 15.23 -9.07 1.64
N PHE A 128 15.38 -8.50 0.43
CA PHE A 128 14.57 -8.87 -0.75
C PHE A 128 14.42 -10.41 -0.92
N ALA A 129 15.46 -11.18 -0.56
CA ALA A 129 15.42 -12.64 -0.44
C ALA A 129 14.45 -13.18 0.62
N LYS A 130 14.43 -12.62 1.84
CA LYS A 130 13.44 -12.96 2.88
C LYS A 130 12.02 -12.51 2.49
N PHE A 131 11.86 -11.34 1.86
CA PHE A 131 10.59 -10.91 1.28
C PHE A 131 10.04 -11.96 0.31
N LEU A 132 10.83 -12.37 -0.68
CA LEU A 132 10.45 -13.44 -1.62
C LEU A 132 10.12 -14.78 -0.93
N SER A 133 10.84 -15.14 0.13
CA SER A 133 10.55 -16.36 0.89
C SER A 133 9.26 -16.29 1.73
N SER A 134 8.87 -15.09 2.18
CA SER A 134 7.66 -14.87 2.98
C SER A 134 6.37 -14.84 2.16
N GLN A 135 6.45 -14.66 0.83
CA GLN A 135 5.30 -14.68 -0.08
C GLN A 135 4.90 -16.10 -0.52
N LYS A 136 5.61 -17.16 -0.09
CA LYS A 136 5.33 -18.55 -0.46
C LYS A 136 4.43 -19.29 0.55
N GLN A 137 3.49 -18.61 1.19
CA GLN A 137 2.53 -19.22 2.13
C GLN A 137 1.14 -19.34 1.50
#